data_AF-A0A2K3LWD7-F1
#
_entry.id   AF-A0A2K3LWD7-F1
#
_cell.length_a   1.000
_cell.length_b   1.000
_cell.length_c   1.000
_cell.angle_alpha   90.00
_cell.angle_beta   90.00
_cell.angle_gamma   90.00
#
_symmetry.space_group_name_H-M   'P 1'
#
loop_
_entity.id
_entity.type
_entity.pdbx_description
1 polymer ?
#
loop_
_entity_poly.entity_id
_entity_poly.type
_entity_poly.pdbx_seq_one_letter_code
_entity_poly.pdbx_strand_id
1 'polypeptide(L)'
;MIRLWGECYRVVEWIRGYAKNVGRCNAFETEFRGVLEDSRCVRTMGFKKVELDIDSASVVQMLKVRYFHSLTGRTVVHQIWKLLDLGWDI
;
A
#
# COMPACT_ATOMS: atom_id res chain seq x y z
N MET A 1 1.15 -6.91 3.95
CA MET A 1 -0.18 -7.32 4.47
C MET A 1 -0.74 -6.10 5.19
N ILE A 2 -1.74 -5.40 4.65
CA ILE A 2 -2.23 -4.17 5.33
C ILE A 2 -2.97 -4.51 6.63
N ARG A 3 -2.52 -3.93 7.75
CA ARG A 3 -3.27 -3.92 9.01
C ARG A 3 -4.05 -2.61 9.11
N LEU A 4 -5.38 -2.70 9.10
CA LEU A 4 -6.24 -1.51 9.19
C LEU A 4 -6.40 -1.06 10.62
N TRP A 5 -5.89 0.13 10.94
CA TRP A 5 -6.24 0.88 12.13
C TRP A 5 -7.23 1.99 11.77
N GLY A 6 -8.48 1.83 12.21
CA GLY A 6 -9.48 2.91 12.18
C GLY A 6 -9.72 3.42 13.58
N GLU A 7 -9.76 4.74 13.77
CA GLU A 7 -10.11 5.43 15.04
C GLU A 7 -11.49 5.02 15.63
N CYS A 8 -12.23 4.13 14.97
CA CYS A 8 -13.54 3.63 15.40
C CYS A 8 -13.49 2.23 16.05
N TYR A 9 -12.40 1.46 15.98
CA TYR A 9 -12.37 0.08 16.49
C TYR A 9 -11.19 -0.15 17.43
N ARG A 10 -11.48 -0.32 18.72
CA ARG A 10 -10.53 -0.63 19.78
C ARG A 10 -10.05 -2.10 19.77
N VAL A 11 -10.29 -2.82 18.65
CA VAL A 11 -10.01 -4.25 18.44
C VAL A 11 -9.39 -4.41 17.05
N VAL A 12 -8.22 -5.04 16.97
CA VAL A 12 -7.57 -5.39 15.69
C VAL A 12 -8.29 -6.61 15.13
N GLU A 13 -9.14 -6.41 14.14
CA GLU A 13 -9.85 -7.48 13.44
C GLU A 13 -9.32 -7.62 12.01
N TRP A 14 -9.09 -8.86 11.58
CA TRP A 14 -8.79 -9.11 10.17
C TRP A 14 -10.06 -8.89 9.36
N ILE A 15 -10.08 -7.84 8.52
CA ILE A 15 -11.26 -7.49 7.74
C ILE A 15 -11.32 -8.32 6.45
N ARG A 16 -10.19 -8.40 5.72
CA ARG A 16 -10.13 -9.07 4.42
C ARG A 16 -8.69 -9.31 3.95
N GLY A 17 -8.51 -10.35 3.15
CA GLY A 17 -7.29 -10.62 2.39
C GLY A 17 -7.51 -10.44 0.88
N TYR A 18 -6.46 -10.07 0.17
CA TYR A 18 -6.46 -9.93 -1.29
C TYR A 18 -5.35 -10.76 -1.91
N ALA A 19 -5.66 -11.43 -3.02
CA ALA A 19 -4.70 -12.17 -3.83
C ALA A 19 -5.04 -11.97 -5.31
N LYS A 20 -4.03 -11.60 -6.10
CA LYS A 20 -4.17 -11.39 -7.55
C LYS A 20 -2.92 -11.88 -8.26
N ASN A 21 -3.10 -12.57 -9.38
CA ASN A 21 -2.00 -12.90 -10.26
C ASN A 21 -1.52 -11.63 -10.97
N VAL A 22 -0.27 -11.27 -10.74
CA VAL A 22 0.40 -10.06 -11.24
C VAL A 22 1.24 -10.32 -12.49
N GLY A 23 1.27 -11.57 -12.98
CA GLY A 23 1.98 -11.96 -14.20
C GLY A 23 3.50 -11.97 -14.01
N ARG A 24 4.25 -11.70 -15.08
CA ARG A 24 5.72 -11.68 -15.04
C ARG A 24 6.21 -10.37 -14.44
N CYS A 25 6.67 -10.43 -13.20
CA CYS A 25 7.14 -9.28 -12.44
C CYS A 25 8.18 -9.73 -11.41
N ASN A 26 9.02 -8.80 -10.97
CA ASN A 26 9.98 -9.07 -9.90
C ASN A 26 9.33 -8.88 -8.51
N ALA A 27 9.95 -9.43 -7.46
CA ALA A 27 9.43 -9.39 -6.09
C ALA A 27 9.10 -7.96 -5.61
N PHE A 28 9.89 -6.99 -6.05
CA PHE A 28 9.71 -5.59 -5.70
C PHE A 28 8.46 -4.99 -6.35
N GLU A 29 8.27 -5.20 -7.66
CA GLU A 29 7.09 -4.77 -8.40
C GLU A 29 5.81 -5.45 -7.90
N THR A 30 5.89 -6.74 -7.50
CA THR A 30 4.75 -7.44 -6.92
C THR A 30 4.31 -6.83 -5.61
N GLU A 31 5.26 -6.44 -4.75
CA GLU A 31 4.92 -5.79 -3.50
C GLU A 31 4.29 -4.42 -3.71
N PHE A 32 4.85 -3.58 -4.59
CA PHE A 32 4.24 -2.28 -4.90
C PHE A 32 2.82 -2.40 -5.43
N ARG A 33 2.58 -3.39 -6.30
CA ARG A 33 1.22 -3.67 -6.79
C ARG A 33 0.30 -4.14 -5.67
N GLY A 34 0.79 -4.98 -4.76
CA GLY A 34 0.06 -5.39 -3.55
C GLY A 34 -0.35 -4.19 -2.72
N VAL A 35 0.61 -3.31 -2.38
CA VAL A 35 0.35 -2.07 -1.63
C VAL A 35 -0.71 -1.20 -2.30
N LEU A 36 -0.60 -0.96 -3.61
CA LEU A 36 -1.57 -0.13 -4.34
C LEU A 36 -2.98 -0.74 -4.34
N GLU A 37 -3.11 -2.04 -4.61
CA GLU A 37 -4.40 -2.71 -4.65
C GLU A 37 -5.04 -2.78 -3.27
N ASP A 38 -4.26 -3.10 -2.24
CA ASP A 38 -4.72 -3.10 -0.86
C ASP A 38 -5.15 -1.68 -0.44
N SER A 39 -4.37 -0.64 -0.77
CA SER A 39 -4.75 0.75 -0.48
C SER A 39 -6.05 1.16 -1.18
N ARG A 40 -6.26 0.73 -2.43
CA ARG A 40 -7.52 1.00 -3.16
C ARG A 40 -8.70 0.27 -2.52
N CYS A 41 -8.51 -1.00 -2.17
CA CYS A 41 -9.52 -1.84 -1.55
C CYS A 41 -10.07 -1.20 -0.27
N VAL A 42 -9.15 -0.75 0.59
CA VAL A 42 -9.43 -0.12 1.87
C VAL A 42 -10.13 1.23 1.69
N ARG A 43 -9.71 2.03 0.70
CA ARG A 43 -10.39 3.28 0.36
C ARG A 43 -11.81 3.04 -0.15
N THR A 44 -12.03 2.00 -0.97
CA THR A 44 -13.37 1.61 -1.43
C THR A 44 -14.27 1.16 -0.27
N MET A 45 -13.71 0.64 0.82
CA MET A 45 -14.44 0.34 2.06
C MET A 45 -14.75 1.57 2.91
N GLY A 46 -14.26 2.76 2.54
CA GLY A 46 -14.55 4.02 3.23
C GLY A 46 -13.57 4.39 4.35
N PHE A 47 -12.50 3.63 4.55
CA PHE A 47 -11.45 4.00 5.50
C PHE A 47 -10.67 5.21 4.96
N LYS A 48 -10.51 6.23 5.82
CA LYS A 48 -9.83 7.49 5.49
C LYS A 48 -8.42 7.57 6.07
N LYS A 49 -8.23 7.00 7.25
CA LYS A 49 -6.96 6.90 7.97
C LYS A 49 -6.61 5.43 8.10
N VAL A 50 -5.43 5.07 7.59
CA VAL A 50 -4.97 3.70 7.45
C VAL A 50 -3.49 3.69 7.75
N GLU A 51 -3.07 2.77 8.60
CA GLU A 51 -1.67 2.42 8.80
C GLU A 51 -1.31 1.27 7.85
N LEU A 52 -0.18 1.38 7.18
CA LEU A 52 0.18 0.46 6.11
C LEU A 52 1.41 -0.37 6.52
N ASP A 53 1.15 -1.61 6.96
CA ASP A 53 2.19 -2.56 7.39
C ASP A 53 2.83 -3.27 6.17
N ILE A 54 4.08 -2.91 5.88
CA ILE A 54 4.89 -3.46 4.78
C ILE A 54 6.09 -4.20 5.36
N ASP A 55 6.25 -5.46 4.96
CA ASP A 55 7.32 -6.36 5.37
C ASP A 55 8.66 -6.10 4.64
N SER A 56 8.64 -5.33 3.54
CA SER A 56 9.84 -4.92 2.82
C SER A 56 10.33 -3.52 3.20
N ALA A 57 11.47 -3.49 3.89
CA ALA A 57 12.19 -2.26 4.22
C ALA A 57 12.54 -1.43 2.98
N SER A 58 12.83 -2.07 1.83
CA SER A 58 13.15 -1.38 0.58
C SER A 58 11.93 -0.63 0.02
N VAL A 59 10.74 -1.21 0.12
CA VAL A 59 9.48 -0.57 -0.29
C VAL A 59 9.15 0.59 0.66
N VAL A 60 9.26 0.39 1.97
CA VAL A 60 9.05 1.45 2.99
C VAL A 60 9.99 2.63 2.76
N GLN A 61 11.29 2.38 2.61
CA GLN A 61 12.26 3.44 2.35
C GLN A 61 11.90 4.21 1.08
N MET A 62 11.48 3.52 0.03
CA MET A 62 11.17 4.19 -1.23
C MET A 62 9.89 5.02 -1.17
N LEU A 63 8.88 4.57 -0.41
CA LEU A 63 7.69 5.36 -0.15
C LEU A 63 8.01 6.60 0.68
N LYS A 64 8.92 6.50 1.65
CA LYS A 64 9.38 7.61 2.49
C LYS A 64 10.25 8.62 1.75
N VAL A 65 11.23 8.16 0.97
CA VAL A 65 12.18 9.00 0.23
C VAL A 65 11.53 9.65 -1.00
N ARG A 66 10.38 9.14 -1.45
CA ARG A 66 9.65 9.60 -2.64
C ARG A 66 10.50 9.65 -3.92
N TYR A 67 11.37 8.68 -4.10
CA TYR A 67 12.30 8.65 -5.22
C TYR A 67 12.33 7.29 -5.91
N PHE A 68 12.18 7.27 -7.25
CA PHE A 68 12.21 6.05 -8.03
C PHE A 68 12.94 6.21 -9.36
N HIS A 69 13.90 5.33 -9.63
CA HIS A 69 14.73 5.37 -10.83
C HIS A 69 14.12 4.70 -12.07
N SER A 70 13.16 3.78 -11.91
CA SER A 70 12.59 3.00 -13.02
C SER A 70 11.36 3.69 -13.63
N LEU A 71 11.30 3.77 -14.97
CA LEU A 71 10.16 4.36 -15.68
C LEU A 71 8.88 3.52 -15.53
N THR A 72 9.00 2.19 -15.46
CA THR A 72 7.85 1.26 -15.46
C THR A 72 7.08 1.24 -14.14
N GLY A 73 7.78 1.32 -13.00
CA GLY A 73 7.14 1.37 -11.67
C GLY A 73 6.72 2.78 -11.24
N ARG A 74 7.17 3.83 -11.94
CA ARG A 74 6.92 5.23 -11.57
C ARG A 74 5.43 5.58 -11.49
N THR A 75 4.61 5.04 -12.40
CA THR A 75 3.16 5.29 -12.37
C THR A 75 2.47 4.64 -11.17
N VAL A 76 2.86 3.41 -10.81
CA VAL A 76 2.31 2.70 -9.64
C VAL A 76 2.71 3.44 -8.36
N VAL A 77 3.98 3.79 -8.24
CA VAL A 77 4.54 4.50 -7.10
C VAL A 77 3.89 5.88 -6.93
N HIS A 78 3.69 6.64 -8.02
CA HIS A 78 2.98 7.92 -7.96
C HIS A 78 1.54 7.78 -7.49
N GLN A 79 0.84 6.70 -7.86
CA GLN A 79 -0.53 6.47 -7.37
C GLN A 79 -0.54 6.17 -5.88
N ILE A 80 0.45 5.44 -5.38
CA ILE A 80 0.58 5.18 -3.94
C ILE A 80 0.91 6.48 -3.21
N TRP A 81 1.84 7.31 -3.69
CA TRP A 81 2.11 8.61 -3.07
C TRP A 81 0.88 9.51 -3.01
N LYS A 82 0.06 9.54 -4.07
CA LYS A 82 -1.22 10.25 -4.05
C LYS A 82 -2.19 9.72 -3.01
N LEU A 83 -2.14 8.43 -2.69
CA LEU A 83 -2.96 7.84 -1.61
C LEU A 83 -2.37 8.18 -0.24
N LEU A 84 -1.05 8.18 -0.09
CA LEU A 84 -0.36 8.58 1.14
C LEU A 84 -0.57 10.05 1.48
N ASP A 85 -0.61 10.93 0.47
CA ASP A 85 -0.93 12.35 0.61
C ASP A 85 -2.34 12.60 1.17
N LEU A 86 -3.22 11.59 1.20
CA LEU A 86 -4.54 11.68 1.81
C LEU A 86 -4.52 11.45 3.33
N GLY A 87 -3.34 11.31 3.95
CA GLY A 87 -3.15 11.19 5.39
C GLY A 87 -3.01 9.75 5.88
N TRP A 88 -2.32 8.91 5.11
CA TRP A 88 -2.02 7.53 5.50
C TRP A 88 -0.63 7.45 6.14
N ASP A 89 -0.49 6.59 7.14
CA ASP A 89 0.78 6.38 7.87
C ASP A 89 1.45 5.08 7.40
N ILE A 90 2.79 5.09 7.29
CA ILE A 90 3.65 3.93 6.93
C ILE A 90 4.75 3.70 7.97
#